data_AF-A0A4S2RCA8-F1
#
_entry.id   AF-A0A4S2RCA8-F1
#
_cell.length_a   1.000
_cell.length_b   1.000
_cell.length_c   1.000
_cell.angle_alpha   90.00
_cell.angle_beta   90.00
_cell.angle_gamma   90.00
#
_symmetry.space_group_name_H-M   'P 1'
#
loop_
_entity.id
_entity.type
_entity.pdbx_description
1 polymer ?
#
loop_
_entity_poly.entity_id
_entity_poly.type
_entity_poly.pdbx_seq_one_letter_code
_entity_poly.pdbx_strand_id
1 'polypeptide(L)' 'MSVYPSGTTRSSASNLNFTPGQTIPNLVVVPVVDGKVSFFNNQGTVDLIADITGYFSK' A
#
# COMPACT_ATOMS: atom_id res chain seq x y z
N MET A 1 1.33 -0.64 7.71
CA MET A 1 0.79 -0.80 6.35
C MET A 1 1.87 -1.28 5.40
N SER A 2 1.54 -2.28 4.57
CA SER A 2 2.41 -2.74 3.47
C SER A 2 1.63 -2.71 2.15
N VAL A 3 2.29 -2.31 1.07
CA VAL A 3 1.75 -2.26 -0.29
C VAL A 3 2.68 -3.05 -1.21
N TYR A 4 2.13 -3.98 -1.97
CA TYR A 4 2.92 -4.94 -2.75
C TYR A 4 2.17 -5.44 -4.00
N PRO A 5 2.88 -6.02 -4.99
CA PRO A 5 2.24 -6.50 -6.22
C PRO A 5 1.19 -7.57 -5.93
N SER A 6 0.04 -7.46 -6.60
CA SER A 6 -1.04 -8.44 -6.44
C SER A 6 -0.60 -9.85 -6.81
N GLY A 7 -1.06 -10.85 -6.05
CA GLY A 7 -0.71 -12.26 -6.26
C GLY A 7 0.70 -12.66 -5.81
N THR A 8 1.48 -11.75 -5.21
CA THR A 8 2.80 -12.06 -4.66
C THR A 8 2.77 -12.26 -3.15
N THR A 9 3.73 -13.02 -2.62
CA THR A 9 3.92 -13.13 -1.18
C THR A 9 4.41 -11.80 -0.63
N ARG A 10 3.69 -11.25 0.35
CA ARG A 10 4.06 -10.03 1.07
C ARG A 10 5.38 -10.22 1.83
N SER A 11 6.28 -9.23 1.79
CA SER A 11 7.45 -9.20 2.69
C SER A 11 7.05 -8.80 4.13
N SER A 12 7.96 -8.98 5.10
CA SER A 12 7.72 -8.52 6.47
C SER A 12 7.83 -7.00 6.65
N ALA A 13 8.35 -6.28 5.66
CA ALA A 13 8.56 -4.83 5.74
C ALA A 13 7.26 -4.04 5.58
N SER A 14 7.16 -2.91 6.29
CA SER A 14 6.08 -1.94 6.15
C SER A 14 6.53 -0.73 5.33
N ASN A 15 5.60 -0.12 4.59
CA ASN A 15 5.81 1.17 3.93
C ASN A 15 5.45 2.34 4.84
N LEU A 16 4.47 2.16 5.73
CA LEU A 16 3.97 3.21 6.61
C LEU A 16 3.57 2.61 7.96
N ASN A 17 4.02 3.24 9.04
CA ASN A 17 3.70 2.86 10.42
C ASN A 17 2.92 4.02 11.06
N PHE A 18 1.79 3.70 11.66
CA PHE A 18 0.90 4.66 12.32
C PHE A 18 0.28 4.06 13.57
N THR A 19 -0.22 4.92 14.44
CA THR A 19 -1.00 4.58 15.65
C THR A 19 -2.44 5.09 15.51
N PRO A 20 -3.38 4.61 16.35
CA PRO A 20 -4.77 5.07 16.31
C PRO A 20 -4.90 6.59 16.43
N GLY A 21 -5.80 7.18 15.65
CA GLY A 21 -6.06 8.62 15.62
C GLY A 21 -5.16 9.43 14.66
N GLN A 22 -4.26 8.78 13.94
CA GLN A 22 -3.40 9.44 12.95
C GLN A 22 -3.98 9.37 11.53
N THR A 23 -3.95 10.50 10.82
CA THR A 23 -4.13 10.57 9.37
C THR A 23 -2.81 11.03 8.77
N ILE A 24 -2.06 10.10 8.18
CA ILE A 24 -0.72 10.38 7.64
C ILE A 24 -0.60 9.85 6.21
N PRO A 25 -0.12 10.67 5.24
CA PRO A 25 0.06 10.24 3.86
C PRO A 25 1.42 9.55 3.66
N ASN A 26 1.53 8.77 2.59
CA ASN A 26 2.80 8.27 2.06
C ASN A 26 2.68 8.02 0.55
N LEU A 27 3.76 8.20 -0.20
CA LEU A 27 3.84 7.81 -1.62
C LEU A 27 4.64 6.52 -1.76
N VAL A 28 4.10 5.55 -2.50
CA VAL A 28 4.76 4.28 -2.79
C VAL A 28 4.77 4.00 -4.29
N VAL A 29 5.86 3.42 -4.78
CA VAL A 29 5.94 2.89 -6.15
C VAL A 29 5.92 1.37 -6.07
N VAL A 30 4.96 0.75 -6.74
CA VAL A 30 4.74 -0.70 -6.70
C VAL A 30 4.38 -1.22 -8.10
N PRO A 31 4.92 -2.38 -8.53
CA PRO A 31 4.43 -3.03 -9.74
C PRO A 31 2.94 -3.35 -9.66
N VAL A 32 2.21 -2.98 -10.71
CA VAL A 32 0.79 -3.31 -10.88
C VAL A 32 0.67 -4.63 -11.63
N VAL A 33 -0.13 -5.55 -11.11
CA VAL A 33 -0.39 -6.86 -11.72
C VAL A 33 -1.89 -6.96 -12.01
N ASP A 34 -2.25 -7.11 -13.28
CA ASP A 34 -3.65 -7.16 -13.75
C ASP A 34 -4.52 -5.99 -13.24
N GLY A 35 -3.95 -4.78 -13.23
CA GLY A 35 -4.62 -3.58 -12.72
C GLY A 35 -4.79 -3.55 -11.19
N LYS A 36 -4.15 -4.46 -10.46
CA LYS A 36 -4.31 -4.60 -9.00
C LYS A 36 -2.98 -4.45 -8.26
N VAL A 37 -3.12 -3.95 -7.04
CA VAL A 37 -2.10 -3.91 -5.98
C VAL A 37 -2.74 -4.43 -4.69
N SER A 38 -1.93 -4.97 -3.79
CA SER A 38 -2.41 -5.49 -2.51
C SER A 38 -1.98 -4.59 -1.36
N PHE A 39 -2.93 -4.33 -0.44
CA PHE A 39 -2.70 -3.60 0.79
C PHE A 39 -2.87 -4.53 2.00
N PHE A 40 -1.99 -4.41 2.97
CA PHE A 40 -2.08 -5.16 4.22
C PHE A 40 -1.96 -4.24 5.44
N ASN A 41 -3.01 -4.23 6.26
CA ASN A 41 -2.98 -3.64 7.60
C ASN A 41 -2.64 -4.72 8.63
N ASN A 42 -1.65 -4.48 9.48
CA ASN A 42 -1.14 -5.49 10.41
C ASN A 42 -2.09 -5.75 11.58
N GLN A 43 -2.80 -4.71 12.06
CA GLN A 43 -3.66 -4.80 13.24
C GLN A 43 -4.79 -3.78 13.17
N GLY A 44 -5.95 -4.15 13.73
CA GLY A 44 -7.13 -3.28 13.81
C GLY A 44 -7.77 -2.96 12.46
N THR A 45 -8.62 -1.94 12.45
CA THR A 45 -9.29 -1.39 11.26
C THR A 45 -8.65 -0.06 10.87
N VAL A 46 -8.70 0.26 9.58
CA VAL A 46 -8.16 1.50 9.04
C VAL A 46 -9.07 2.01 7.92
N ASP A 47 -9.29 3.32 7.87
CA ASP A 47 -9.82 3.98 6.69
C ASP A 47 -8.67 4.24 5.71
N LEU A 48 -8.79 3.67 4.50
CA LEU A 48 -7.74 3.76 3.47
C LEU A 48 -8.26 4.57 2.28
N ILE A 49 -7.52 5.60 1.91
CA ILE A 49 -7.67 6.31 0.63
C ILE A 49 -6.40 6.05 -0.17
N ALA A 50 -6.56 5.72 -1.45
CA ALA A 50 -5.45 5.55 -2.37
C ALA A 50 -5.77 6.27 -3.69
N ASP A 51 -4.82 7.08 -4.15
CA ASP A 51 -4.83 7.73 -5.46
C ASP A 51 -3.58 7.34 -6.27
N ILE A 52 -3.63 7.56 -7.59
CA ILE A 52 -2.52 7.30 -8.49
C ILE A 52 -1.99 8.65 -8.98
N THR A 53 -0.78 9.02 -8.54
CA THR A 53 -0.10 10.23 -9.02
C THR A 53 0.50 10.04 -10.43
N GLY A 54 0.83 8.81 -10.82
CA GLY A 54 1.36 8.49 -12.14
C GLY A 54 1.74 7.02 -12.30
N TYR A 55 2.15 6.63 -13.51
CA TYR A 55 2.65 5.29 -13.81
C TYR A 55 3.81 5.37 -14.80
N PHE A 56 4.71 4.39 -14.72
CA PHE A 56 5.75 4.21 -15.72
C PHE A 56 5.19 3.36 -16.86
N SER A 57 5.29 3.87 -18.09
CA SER A 57 5.04 3.11 -19.31
C SER A 57 6.32 3.00 -20.12
N LYS A 58 6.36 2.05 -21.05
CA LYS A 58 7.32 2.10 -22.15
C LYS A 58 6.91 3.16 -23.17
#